data_AF-A0A966RFG8-F1
#
_entry.id   AF-A0A966RFG8-F1
#
_cell.length_a   1.000
_cell.length_b   1.000
_cell.length_c   1.000
_cell.angle_alpha   90.00
_cell.angle_beta   90.00
_cell.angle_gamma   90.00
#
_symmetry.space_group_name_H-M   'P 1'
#
loop_
_entity.id
_entity.type
_entity.pdbx_description
1 polymer ?
#
loop_
_entity_poly.entity_id
_entity_poly.type
_entity_poly.pdbx_seq_one_letter_code
_entity_poly.pdbx_strand_id
1 'polypeptide(L)'
;AAAGELLYCYNVVKPKNVMPVHGEWRHMTANAELAISTGVKPSNVVVVDNGVIVDLSVGRAKVVGAVPVGYVYVDGQSIGDITEASIKDRLILGEEGFISVIVVIDSQSGKIVAGPDIHARGFAEDLELFNEVKGRIERALTGAVAGGINGTHQLSQVVRKTVGSWVGEEHRRRPMIVPVVIEV
;
A
#
# COMPACT_ATOMS: atom_id res chain seq x y z
N ALA A 1 -15.76 26.95 -5.04
CA ALA A 1 -16.87 27.74 -5.60
C ALA A 1 -17.94 26.77 -6.06
N ALA A 2 -19.21 27.06 -5.78
CA ALA A 2 -20.34 26.28 -6.27
C ALA A 2 -20.56 26.51 -7.78
N ALA A 3 -21.36 25.65 -8.42
CA ALA A 3 -21.60 25.71 -9.86
C ALA A 3 -22.08 27.09 -10.34
N GLY A 4 -22.98 27.75 -9.60
CA GLY A 4 -23.48 29.08 -9.96
C GLY A 4 -22.39 30.16 -9.98
N GLU A 5 -21.44 30.11 -9.05
CA GLU A 5 -20.31 31.05 -8.97
C GLU A 5 -19.31 30.80 -10.12
N LEU A 6 -19.09 29.52 -10.47
CA LEU A 6 -18.24 29.15 -11.61
C LEU A 6 -18.85 29.60 -12.94
N LEU A 7 -20.16 29.39 -13.11
CA LEU A 7 -20.89 29.89 -14.28
C LEU A 7 -20.84 31.41 -14.38
N TYR A 8 -21.01 32.12 -13.26
CA TYR A 8 -20.86 33.57 -13.22
C TYR A 8 -19.44 33.98 -13.66
N CYS A 9 -18.41 33.34 -13.12
CA CYS A 9 -17.02 33.59 -13.47
C CYS A 9 -16.75 33.41 -14.98
N TYR A 10 -17.18 32.29 -15.57
CA TYR A 10 -16.95 32.04 -17.00
C TYR A 10 -17.69 33.04 -17.90
N ASN A 11 -18.91 33.44 -17.53
CA ASN A 11 -19.68 34.43 -18.29
C ASN A 11 -19.07 35.85 -18.23
N VAL A 12 -18.40 36.19 -17.12
CA VAL A 12 -17.69 37.47 -16.96
C VAL A 12 -16.36 37.44 -17.70
N VAL A 13 -15.55 36.39 -17.50
CA VAL A 13 -14.19 36.30 -18.06
C VAL A 13 -14.19 36.00 -19.56
N LYS A 14 -15.17 35.23 -20.05
CA LYS A 14 -15.31 34.78 -21.44
C LYS A 14 -14.00 34.18 -21.99
N PRO A 15 -13.45 33.14 -21.34
CA PRO A 15 -12.16 32.60 -21.71
C PRO A 15 -12.20 31.92 -23.09
N LYS A 16 -11.10 32.04 -23.85
CA LYS A 16 -10.92 31.30 -25.11
C LYS A 16 -10.60 29.82 -24.89
N ASN A 17 -9.86 29.51 -23.84
CA ASN A 17 -9.49 28.15 -23.42
C ASN A 17 -9.69 28.04 -21.91
N VAL A 18 -10.05 26.85 -21.43
CA VAL A 18 -10.24 26.58 -20.00
C VAL A 18 -9.47 25.32 -19.63
N MET A 19 -8.71 25.39 -18.55
CA MET A 19 -8.11 24.23 -17.91
C MET A 19 -8.62 24.20 -16.47
N PRO A 20 -9.60 23.33 -16.13
CA PRO A 20 -10.03 23.19 -14.75
C PRO A 20 -8.86 22.75 -13.87
N VAL A 21 -8.72 23.38 -12.71
CA VAL A 21 -7.71 23.06 -11.70
C VAL A 21 -8.38 22.89 -10.35
N HIS A 22 -7.63 22.33 -9.39
CA HIS A 22 -8.03 22.20 -7.99
C HIS A 22 -9.30 21.38 -7.76
N GLY A 23 -9.18 20.06 -7.90
CA GLY A 23 -10.18 19.09 -7.50
C GLY A 23 -9.85 17.71 -8.02
N GLU A 24 -10.48 16.69 -7.49
CA GLU A 24 -10.43 15.36 -8.10
C GLU A 24 -10.99 15.37 -9.54
N TRP A 25 -10.68 14.31 -10.30
CA TRP A 25 -11.08 14.14 -11.69
C TRP A 25 -12.55 14.47 -11.95
N ARG A 26 -13.47 13.94 -11.11
CA ARG A 26 -14.91 14.23 -11.21
C ARG A 26 -15.25 15.71 -11.12
N HIS A 27 -14.55 16.46 -10.26
CA HIS A 27 -14.77 17.90 -10.11
C HIS A 27 -14.24 18.66 -11.32
N MET A 28 -13.07 18.26 -11.85
CA MET A 28 -12.49 18.85 -13.05
C MET A 28 -13.37 18.62 -14.28
N THR A 29 -13.90 17.40 -14.45
CA THR A 29 -14.86 17.08 -15.51
C THR A 29 -16.14 17.90 -15.39
N ALA A 30 -16.75 17.96 -14.21
CA ALA A 30 -17.95 18.76 -14.00
C ALA A 30 -17.69 20.26 -14.26
N ASN A 31 -16.55 20.79 -13.82
CA ASN A 31 -16.17 22.18 -14.07
C ASN A 31 -15.92 22.47 -15.57
N ALA A 32 -15.34 21.51 -16.31
CA ALA A 32 -15.21 21.58 -17.76
C ALA A 32 -16.59 21.68 -18.44
N GLU A 33 -17.56 20.88 -18.01
CA GLU A 33 -18.93 20.93 -18.52
C GLU A 33 -19.59 22.29 -18.26
N LEU A 34 -19.39 22.86 -17.07
CA LEU A 34 -19.86 24.22 -16.78
C LEU A 34 -19.24 25.25 -17.72
N ALA A 35 -17.93 25.19 -17.97
CA ALA A 35 -17.29 26.09 -18.93
C ALA A 35 -17.88 25.94 -20.34
N ILE A 36 -18.09 24.71 -20.81
CA ILE A 36 -18.71 24.42 -22.11
C ILE A 36 -20.12 25.01 -22.18
N SER A 37 -20.90 24.88 -21.11
CA SER A 37 -22.28 25.41 -21.06
C SER A 37 -22.36 26.93 -21.20
N THR A 38 -21.28 27.65 -20.88
CA THR A 38 -21.16 29.12 -21.07
C THR A 38 -20.67 29.53 -22.47
N GLY A 39 -20.49 28.58 -23.39
CA GLY A 39 -20.13 28.83 -24.78
C GLY A 39 -18.65 28.62 -25.13
N VAL A 40 -17.84 28.14 -24.18
CA VAL A 40 -16.47 27.71 -24.49
C VAL A 40 -16.54 26.45 -25.37
N LYS A 41 -15.80 26.42 -26.48
CA LYS A 41 -15.78 25.24 -27.36
C LYS A 41 -15.19 24.05 -26.60
N PRO A 42 -15.79 22.83 -26.69
CA PRO A 42 -15.23 21.64 -26.05
C PRO A 42 -13.76 21.38 -26.42
N SER A 43 -13.36 21.67 -27.66
CA SER A 43 -11.97 21.55 -28.13
C SER A 43 -10.97 22.48 -27.43
N ASN A 44 -11.46 23.50 -26.73
CA ASN A 44 -10.64 24.49 -26.02
C ASN A 44 -10.68 24.26 -24.50
N VAL A 45 -11.35 23.20 -24.03
CA VAL A 45 -11.35 22.82 -22.63
C VAL A 45 -10.43 21.63 -22.45
N VAL A 46 -9.40 21.79 -21.62
CA VAL A 46 -8.35 20.80 -21.42
C VAL A 46 -8.44 20.30 -19.98
N VAL A 47 -8.87 19.06 -19.79
CA VAL A 47 -8.85 18.38 -18.49
C VAL A 47 -7.63 17.46 -18.48
N VAL A 48 -6.71 17.70 -17.55
CA VAL A 48 -5.42 16.99 -17.47
C VAL A 48 -5.11 16.60 -16.04
N ASP A 49 -4.24 15.61 -15.89
CA ASP A 49 -3.70 15.18 -14.60
C ASP A 49 -2.40 15.94 -14.26
N ASN A 50 -1.94 15.80 -13.02
CA ASN A 50 -0.67 16.34 -12.57
C ASN A 50 0.49 15.84 -13.44
N GLY A 51 1.42 16.75 -13.77
CA GLY A 51 2.59 16.44 -14.59
C GLY A 51 2.35 16.50 -16.10
N VAL A 52 1.10 16.64 -16.57
CA VAL A 52 0.81 16.87 -17.99
C VAL A 52 1.19 18.30 -18.40
N ILE A 53 1.89 18.45 -19.52
CA ILE A 53 2.30 19.75 -20.06
C ILE A 53 1.27 20.23 -21.08
N VAL A 54 0.68 21.40 -20.82
CA VAL A 54 -0.22 22.10 -21.73
C VAL A 54 0.48 23.34 -22.27
N ASP A 55 0.76 23.35 -23.57
CA ASP A 55 1.28 24.53 -24.27
C ASP A 55 0.13 25.44 -24.69
N LEU A 56 0.29 26.74 -24.48
CA LEU A 56 -0.65 27.77 -24.91
C LEU A 56 0.06 28.69 -25.90
N SER A 57 -0.11 28.40 -27.18
CA SER A 57 0.52 29.15 -28.25
C SER A 57 -0.53 29.70 -29.22
N VAL A 58 -0.39 30.97 -29.60
CA VAL A 58 -1.30 31.69 -30.52
C VAL A 58 -2.78 31.51 -30.14
N GLY A 59 -3.07 31.50 -28.82
CA GLY A 59 -4.42 31.37 -28.28
C GLY A 59 -5.04 29.97 -28.38
N ARG A 60 -4.26 28.92 -28.64
CA ARG A 60 -4.69 27.52 -28.62
C ARG A 60 -3.96 26.76 -27.54
N ALA A 61 -4.72 26.13 -26.64
CA ALA A 61 -4.18 25.22 -25.65
C ALA A 61 -4.06 23.81 -26.25
N LYS A 62 -2.91 23.16 -26.08
CA LYS A 62 -2.67 21.79 -26.53
C LYS A 62 -1.81 21.03 -25.54
N VAL A 63 -2.15 19.76 -25.29
CA VAL A 63 -1.27 18.84 -24.56
C VAL A 63 -0.07 18.49 -25.44
N VAL A 64 1.14 18.74 -24.93
CA VAL A 64 2.40 18.55 -25.69
C VAL A 64 3.34 17.53 -25.07
N GLY A 65 3.07 17.06 -23.85
CA GLY A 65 3.88 16.05 -23.20
C GLY A 65 3.49 15.83 -21.74
N ALA A 66 4.36 15.14 -21.02
CA ALA A 66 4.24 14.94 -19.58
C ALA A 66 5.63 14.89 -18.96
N VAL A 67 5.72 15.28 -17.68
CA VAL A 67 6.92 15.15 -16.86
C VAL A 67 6.65 14.24 -15.68
N PRO A 68 7.65 13.47 -15.21
CA PRO A 68 7.51 12.69 -14.00
C PRO A 68 7.19 13.59 -12.81
N VAL A 69 6.09 13.27 -12.13
CA VAL A 69 5.68 13.89 -10.87
C VAL A 69 5.32 12.78 -9.90
N GLY A 70 5.39 13.06 -8.61
CA GLY A 70 5.08 12.10 -7.57
C GLY A 70 4.84 12.79 -6.24
N TYR A 71 4.38 12.02 -5.27
CA TYR A 71 4.20 12.51 -3.91
C TYR A 71 5.52 12.50 -3.15
N VAL A 72 5.75 13.54 -2.36
CA VAL A 72 6.77 13.57 -1.33
C VAL A 72 6.06 13.52 0.00
N TYR A 73 6.22 12.43 0.74
CA TYR A 73 5.62 12.26 2.06
C TYR A 73 6.49 12.95 3.12
N VAL A 74 5.83 13.55 4.12
CA VAL A 74 6.49 14.23 5.24
C VAL A 74 5.97 13.63 6.55
N ASP A 75 6.87 13.20 7.41
CA ASP A 75 6.54 12.65 8.74
C ASP A 75 7.56 13.15 9.76
N GLY A 76 7.09 14.02 10.66
CA GLY A 76 7.94 14.72 11.62
C GLY A 76 9.04 15.53 10.95
N GLN A 77 10.30 15.16 11.23
CA GLN A 77 11.49 15.79 10.65
C GLN A 77 11.97 15.10 9.36
N SER A 78 11.43 13.93 9.03
CA SER A 78 11.78 13.17 7.83
C SER A 78 10.98 13.67 6.63
N ILE A 79 11.69 14.11 5.59
CA ILE A 79 11.10 14.59 4.33
C ILE A 79 11.53 13.62 3.22
N GLY A 80 10.56 12.93 2.61
CA GLY A 80 10.81 12.03 1.49
C GLY A 80 11.37 10.64 1.87
N ASP A 81 11.70 10.39 3.14
CA ASP A 81 12.17 9.06 3.59
C ASP A 81 11.05 8.01 3.57
N ILE A 82 9.80 8.45 3.72
CA ILE A 82 8.64 7.57 3.67
C ILE A 82 8.30 7.26 2.23
N THR A 83 8.22 5.97 1.95
CA THR A 83 7.80 5.46 0.65
C THR A 83 6.37 4.93 0.73
N GLU A 84 5.76 4.71 -0.43
CA GLU A 84 4.46 4.03 -0.53
C GLU A 84 4.49 2.64 0.13
N ALA A 85 5.63 1.93 0.06
CA ALA A 85 5.82 0.66 0.75
C ALA A 85 5.72 0.82 2.27
N SER A 86 6.33 1.86 2.84
CA SER A 86 6.24 2.16 4.27
C SER A 86 4.81 2.48 4.71
N ILE A 87 4.03 3.19 3.87
CA ILE A 87 2.61 3.45 4.13
C ILE A 87 1.80 2.14 4.09
N LYS A 88 2.07 1.27 3.10
CA LYS A 88 1.42 -0.03 2.99
C LYS A 88 1.70 -0.92 4.20
N ASP A 89 2.94 -0.94 4.69
CA ASP A 89 3.30 -1.69 5.90
C ASP A 89 2.53 -1.17 7.12
N ARG A 90 2.43 0.16 7.29
CA ARG A 90 1.63 0.79 8.35
C ARG A 90 0.14 0.43 8.26
N LEU A 91 -0.41 0.38 7.04
CA LEU A 91 -1.81 0.00 6.81
C LEU A 91 -2.07 -1.44 7.25
N ILE A 92 -1.21 -2.38 6.84
CA ILE A 92 -1.31 -3.79 7.26
C ILE A 92 -1.21 -3.92 8.78
N LEU A 93 -0.24 -3.23 9.40
CA LEU A 93 -0.08 -3.25 10.86
C LEU A 93 -1.30 -2.67 11.59
N GLY A 94 -1.94 -1.64 11.04
CA GLY A 94 -3.11 -1.00 11.64
C GLY A 94 -4.41 -1.81 11.48
N GLU A 95 -4.61 -2.47 10.34
CA GLU A 95 -5.85 -3.20 10.02
C GLU A 95 -5.78 -4.68 10.42
N GLU A 96 -4.67 -5.35 10.13
CA GLU A 96 -4.54 -6.80 10.24
C GLU A 96 -3.70 -7.23 11.45
N GLY A 97 -2.89 -6.32 11.99
CA GLY A 97 -2.00 -6.60 13.10
C GLY A 97 -0.72 -7.31 12.70
N PHE A 98 -0.03 -7.84 13.71
CA PHE A 98 1.34 -8.35 13.61
C PHE A 98 1.49 -9.66 14.38
N ILE A 99 2.22 -10.62 13.80
CA ILE A 99 2.59 -11.89 14.42
C ILE A 99 4.10 -12.10 14.23
N SER A 100 4.83 -12.23 15.34
CA SER A 100 6.21 -12.69 15.36
C SER A 100 6.28 -14.12 15.85
N VAL A 101 7.12 -14.93 15.20
CA VAL A 101 7.40 -16.31 15.63
C VAL A 101 8.89 -16.50 15.79
N ILE A 102 9.33 -16.88 16.98
CA ILE A 102 10.74 -17.07 17.32
C ILE A 102 10.98 -18.57 17.52
N VAL A 103 11.97 -19.11 16.80
CA VAL A 103 12.38 -20.51 16.90
C VAL A 103 13.90 -20.58 16.98
N VAL A 104 14.40 -21.38 17.92
CA VAL A 104 15.83 -21.66 18.06
C VAL A 104 16.09 -23.08 17.59
N ILE A 105 17.04 -23.25 16.68
CA ILE A 105 17.37 -24.52 16.04
C ILE A 105 18.86 -24.80 16.26
N ASP A 106 19.18 -26.05 16.58
CA ASP A 106 20.56 -26.52 16.69
C ASP A 106 21.16 -26.70 15.29
N SER A 107 22.28 -26.03 15.04
CA SER A 107 22.94 -26.01 13.73
C SER A 107 23.49 -27.38 13.30
N GLN A 108 23.79 -28.26 14.24
CA GLN A 108 24.41 -29.57 13.96
C GLN A 108 23.38 -30.67 13.72
N SER A 109 22.33 -30.69 14.52
CA SER A 109 21.27 -31.70 14.50
C SER A 109 20.02 -31.26 13.75
N GLY A 110 19.88 -29.97 13.45
CA GLY A 110 18.70 -29.37 12.82
C GLY A 110 17.45 -29.42 13.70
N LYS A 111 17.58 -29.77 14.99
CA LYS A 111 16.45 -29.92 15.91
C LYS A 111 16.07 -28.58 16.53
N ILE A 112 14.78 -28.40 16.80
CA ILE A 112 14.30 -27.25 17.57
C ILE A 112 14.79 -27.41 19.01
N VAL A 113 15.55 -26.42 19.48
CA VAL A 113 16.10 -26.35 20.84
C VAL A 113 15.16 -25.56 21.75
N ALA A 114 14.52 -24.51 21.22
CA ALA A 114 13.56 -23.69 21.94
C ALA A 114 12.54 -23.02 21.00
N GLY A 115 11.36 -22.72 21.53
CA GLY A 115 10.21 -22.25 20.74
C GLY A 115 9.45 -23.41 20.08
N PRO A 116 8.46 -23.14 19.21
CA PRO A 116 8.08 -21.83 18.66
C PRO A 116 7.37 -20.93 19.68
N ASP A 117 7.96 -19.77 19.95
CA ASP A 117 7.32 -18.71 20.74
C ASP A 117 6.62 -17.71 19.82
N ILE A 118 5.35 -17.42 20.10
CA ILE A 118 4.49 -16.63 19.22
C ILE A 118 4.02 -15.38 19.95
N HIS A 119 4.36 -14.23 19.38
CA HIS A 119 3.99 -12.92 19.89
C HIS A 119 3.06 -12.25 18.88
N ALA A 120 1.83 -11.94 19.31
CA ALA A 120 0.85 -11.29 18.46
C ALA A 120 0.44 -9.93 19.04
N ARG A 121 0.25 -8.94 18.15
CA ARG A 121 -0.26 -7.60 18.50
C ARG A 121 -1.34 -7.22 17.48
N GLY A 122 -2.51 -6.79 17.95
CA GLY A 122 -3.63 -6.40 17.06
C GLY A 122 -4.28 -7.54 16.28
N PHE A 123 -3.90 -8.79 16.55
CA PHE A 123 -4.39 -9.97 15.83
C PHE A 123 -5.40 -10.81 16.63
N ALA A 124 -5.08 -11.20 17.86
CA ALA A 124 -5.96 -12.00 18.72
C ALA A 124 -5.73 -11.65 20.20
N GLU A 125 -6.79 -11.72 21.00
CA GLU A 125 -6.75 -11.49 22.46
C GLU A 125 -6.47 -12.79 23.25
N ASP A 126 -6.82 -13.95 22.67
CA ASP A 126 -6.65 -15.25 23.30
C ASP A 126 -5.36 -15.93 22.85
N LEU A 127 -4.52 -16.30 23.84
CA LEU A 127 -3.25 -16.99 23.62
C LEU A 127 -3.43 -18.48 23.29
N GLU A 128 -4.55 -19.09 23.68
CA GLU A 128 -4.80 -20.51 23.43
C GLU A 128 -4.94 -20.83 21.94
N LEU A 129 -5.40 -19.85 21.16
CA LEU A 129 -5.50 -19.92 19.71
C LEU A 129 -4.16 -20.30 19.05
N PHE A 130 -3.04 -19.88 19.62
CA PHE A 130 -1.73 -20.14 19.06
C PHE A 130 -1.19 -21.55 19.35
N ASN A 131 -1.81 -22.31 20.27
CA ASN A 131 -1.34 -23.66 20.57
C ASN A 131 -1.49 -24.61 19.38
N GLU A 132 -2.56 -24.44 18.59
CA GLU A 132 -2.78 -25.24 17.39
C GLU A 132 -1.70 -24.97 16.33
N VAL A 133 -1.39 -23.70 16.08
CA VAL A 133 -0.39 -23.33 15.06
C VAL A 133 1.03 -23.70 15.50
N LYS A 134 1.35 -23.69 16.79
CA LYS A 134 2.64 -24.16 17.32
C LYS A 134 2.95 -25.60 16.87
N GLY A 135 1.99 -26.52 17.05
CA GLY A 135 2.15 -27.91 16.60
C GLY A 135 2.20 -28.06 15.07
N ARG A 136 1.61 -27.15 14.30
CA ARG A 136 1.76 -27.11 12.83
C ARG A 136 3.17 -26.65 12.44
N ILE A 137 3.71 -25.63 13.12
CA ILE A 137 5.06 -25.09 12.87
C ILE A 137 6.13 -26.13 13.18
N GLU A 138 6.04 -26.81 14.34
CA GLU A 138 7.00 -27.86 14.73
C GLU A 138 7.06 -29.00 13.70
N ARG A 139 5.89 -29.48 13.24
CA ARG A 139 5.81 -30.53 12.21
C ARG A 139 6.39 -30.05 10.89
N ALA A 140 6.07 -28.83 10.47
CA ALA A 140 6.57 -28.26 9.22
C ALA A 140 8.10 -28.09 9.24
N LEU A 141 8.66 -27.61 10.36
CA LEU A 141 10.10 -27.45 10.54
C LEU A 141 10.82 -28.80 10.60
N THR A 142 10.30 -29.76 11.36
CA THR A 142 10.88 -31.11 11.43
C THR A 142 10.89 -31.79 10.07
N GLY A 143 9.81 -31.66 9.29
CA GLY A 143 9.73 -32.17 7.93
C GLY A 143 10.69 -31.47 6.97
N ALA A 144 10.85 -30.14 7.09
CA ALA A 144 11.78 -29.37 6.28
C ALA A 144 13.24 -29.80 6.52
N VAL A 145 13.64 -29.91 7.78
CA VAL A 145 14.98 -30.34 8.18
C VAL A 145 15.25 -31.78 7.71
N ALA A 146 14.29 -32.69 7.91
CA ALA A 146 14.41 -34.07 7.42
C ALA A 146 14.51 -34.16 5.89
N GLY A 147 13.89 -33.22 5.17
CA GLY A 147 13.98 -33.06 3.72
C GLY A 147 15.29 -32.40 3.23
N GLY A 148 16.23 -32.10 4.13
CA GLY A 148 17.53 -31.50 3.80
C GLY A 148 17.50 -29.99 3.63
N ILE A 149 16.42 -29.30 4.04
CA ILE A 149 16.36 -27.85 4.06
C ILE A 149 17.19 -27.37 5.26
N ASN A 150 18.33 -26.75 4.95
CA ASN A 150 19.24 -26.20 5.94
C ASN A 150 19.38 -24.69 5.71
N GLY A 151 19.35 -23.92 6.81
CA GLY A 151 19.57 -22.48 6.80
C GLY A 151 18.39 -21.66 7.30
N THR A 152 18.70 -20.74 8.20
CA THR A 152 17.78 -19.78 8.85
C THR A 152 16.75 -19.15 7.91
N HIS A 153 17.15 -18.70 6.70
CA HIS A 153 16.22 -18.05 5.77
C HIS A 153 15.15 -18.99 5.23
N GLN A 154 15.52 -20.20 4.81
CA GLN A 154 14.57 -21.17 4.26
C GLN A 154 13.61 -21.67 5.34
N LEU A 155 14.11 -21.93 6.55
CA LEU A 155 13.29 -22.30 7.70
C LEU A 155 12.35 -21.16 8.11
N SER A 156 12.81 -19.91 8.06
CA SER A 156 11.95 -18.74 8.27
C SER A 156 10.80 -18.68 7.26
N GLN A 157 11.04 -18.98 5.98
CA GLN A 157 9.97 -19.04 4.97
C GLN A 157 8.96 -20.17 5.26
N VAL A 158 9.43 -21.33 5.75
CA VAL A 158 8.55 -22.43 6.16
C VAL A 158 7.61 -21.97 7.28
N VAL A 159 8.15 -21.33 8.32
CA VAL A 159 7.34 -20.77 9.41
C VAL A 159 6.32 -19.75 8.87
N ARG A 160 6.76 -18.79 8.05
CA ARG A 160 5.90 -17.77 7.46
C ARG A 160 4.73 -18.38 6.68
N LYS A 161 5.01 -19.40 5.86
CA LYS A 161 3.99 -20.07 5.05
C LYS A 161 2.99 -20.83 5.93
N THR A 162 3.48 -21.57 6.93
CA THR A 162 2.61 -22.33 7.86
C THR A 162 1.67 -21.40 8.62
N VAL A 163 2.20 -20.32 9.20
CA VAL A 163 1.39 -19.32 9.92
C VAL A 163 0.45 -18.59 8.95
N GLY A 164 0.93 -18.21 7.77
CA GLY A 164 0.12 -17.51 6.77
C GLY A 164 -1.09 -18.33 6.28
N SER A 165 -0.88 -19.63 6.04
CA SER A 165 -1.98 -20.55 5.70
C SER A 165 -2.98 -20.68 6.84
N TRP A 166 -2.49 -20.90 8.07
CA TRP A 166 -3.35 -20.99 9.25
C TRP A 166 -4.22 -19.74 9.45
N VAL A 167 -3.60 -18.56 9.44
CA VAL A 167 -4.35 -17.30 9.59
C VAL A 167 -5.33 -17.06 8.44
N GLY A 168 -4.94 -17.36 7.20
CA GLY A 168 -5.80 -17.17 6.04
C GLY A 168 -7.00 -18.10 6.01
N GLU A 169 -6.84 -19.35 6.42
CA GLU A 169 -7.88 -20.37 6.41
C GLU A 169 -8.85 -20.22 7.58
N GLU A 170 -8.34 -20.03 8.79
CA GLU A 170 -9.15 -20.06 10.02
C GLU A 170 -9.69 -18.69 10.42
N HIS A 171 -8.92 -17.63 10.17
CA HIS A 171 -9.27 -16.27 10.59
C HIS A 171 -9.62 -15.35 9.44
N ARG A 172 -9.37 -15.76 8.18
CA ARG A 172 -9.61 -14.95 6.97
C ARG A 172 -8.95 -13.56 7.02
N ARG A 173 -7.81 -13.48 7.70
CA ARG A 173 -7.02 -12.26 7.91
C ARG A 173 -5.66 -12.37 7.23
N ARG A 174 -4.94 -11.24 7.13
CA ARG A 174 -3.61 -11.18 6.51
C ARG A 174 -2.64 -10.30 7.30
N PRO A 175 -2.31 -10.67 8.56
CA PRO A 175 -1.38 -9.92 9.38
C PRO A 175 0.02 -9.93 8.78
N MET A 176 0.83 -8.96 9.22
CA MET A 176 2.26 -9.02 8.98
C MET A 176 2.87 -10.16 9.81
N ILE A 177 3.56 -11.10 9.15
CA ILE A 177 4.19 -12.26 9.81
C ILE A 177 5.70 -12.14 9.71
N VAL A 178 6.38 -12.06 10.86
CA VAL A 178 7.84 -11.95 10.96
C VAL A 178 8.42 -13.17 11.69
N PRO A 179 8.87 -14.19 10.95
CA PRO A 179 9.58 -15.33 11.52
C PRO A 179 11.03 -14.94 11.86
N VAL A 180 11.51 -15.38 13.01
CA VAL A 180 12.90 -15.26 13.44
C VAL A 180 13.41 -16.65 13.79
N VAL A 181 14.28 -17.19 12.95
CA VAL A 181 14.95 -18.47 13.18
C VAL A 181 16.39 -18.19 13.60
N ILE A 182 16.76 -18.67 14.78
CA ILE A 182 18.10 -18.51 15.35
C ILE A 182 18.78 -19.87 15.34
N GLU A 183 19.96 -19.95 14.75
CA GLU A 183 20.80 -21.14 14.82
C GLU A 183 21.77 -21.01 16.00
N VAL A 184 21.89 -22.08 16.79
CA VAL A 184 22.83 -22.21 17.92
C VAL A 184 23.77 -23.39 17.75
#